data_AF-A0A918TT28-F1
#
_entry.id   AF-A0A918TT28-F1
#
_cell.length_a   1.000
_cell.length_b   1.000
_cell.length_c   1.000
_cell.angle_alpha   90.00
_cell.angle_beta   90.00
_cell.angle_gamma   90.00
#
_symmetry.space_group_name_H-M   'P 1'
#
loop_
_entity.id
_entity.type
_entity.pdbx_description
1 polymer ?
#
loop_
_entity_poly.entity_id
_entity_poly.type
_entity_poly.pdbx_seq_one_letter_code
_entity_poly.pdbx_strand_id
1 'polypeptide(L)'
;MTDEEINVKLASLPEPEFLNPDWPDYAALGFGDEDVEHLLDLTADFYLNFEQSDEESAASIHAWRALALRGDLELLPEFLSLLMETDDIEDDWFVEDFPRLVSYMGMPALPNLLDALELHSDYQCVTSGILEALPKLSQDPAEQKVIKEALANLLTNEDISREGKGMAVNGLIEMNDKDHHEQIKEAYQTNKVDLTIAGDLEEVEISLGIRTKRSNPKPNFFALETKLAVQERRDTLGEFPADASAESQMQYFLSLYEQDSSINRIDTLDGFLLSASLCRIPLSKVAHFVWDLSGEARDIARLFETKKEFEKWHSLLRTLYSRTEESLREGEYQPTLLVWPDADESLDPETPFLTPWVEGFMQGEMTFNENPTKEELFEIARLTETVFEVEGEGTRLLEDAEDNPMYQFMGYIVKRHAEDRFSKESPGKAGKGKIDRNAPCPCGSGQKYKKCCLN
;
A
#
# COMPACT_ATOMS: atom_id res chain seq x y z
N MET A 1 31.53 -6.43 26.44
CA MET A 1 31.91 -5.01 26.62
C MET A 1 30.88 -4.35 27.54
N THR A 2 31.01 -3.08 27.92
CA THR A 2 29.86 -2.35 28.47
C THR A 2 28.93 -1.89 27.34
N ASP A 3 27.64 -1.71 27.62
CA ASP A 3 26.62 -1.26 26.64
C ASP A 3 27.04 0.03 25.93
N GLU A 4 27.59 0.99 26.67
CA GLU A 4 28.12 2.25 26.12
C GLU A 4 29.31 2.01 25.17
N GLU A 5 30.21 1.07 25.50
CA GLU A 5 31.31 0.69 24.61
C GLU A 5 30.82 -0.02 23.35
N ILE A 6 29.75 -0.83 23.44
CA ILE A 6 29.13 -1.49 22.30
C ILE A 6 28.57 -0.45 21.35
N ASN A 7 27.74 0.48 21.84
CA ASN A 7 27.10 1.52 21.04
C ASN A 7 28.13 2.38 20.30
N VAL A 8 29.13 2.89 21.02
CA VAL A 8 30.19 3.72 20.42
C VAL A 8 30.95 2.95 19.35
N LYS A 9 31.17 1.64 19.55
CA LYS A 9 31.91 0.83 18.59
C LYS A 9 31.11 0.55 17.34
N LEU A 10 29.84 0.15 17.47
CA LEU A 10 28.94 -0.09 16.34
C LEU A 10 28.73 1.18 15.52
N ALA A 11 28.46 2.32 16.17
CA ALA A 11 28.30 3.62 15.51
C ALA A 11 29.58 4.13 14.81
N SER A 12 30.75 3.56 15.15
CA SER A 12 32.03 3.90 14.51
C SER A 12 32.36 3.04 13.28
N LEU A 13 31.56 2.02 12.98
CA LEU A 13 31.74 1.17 11.82
C LEU A 13 31.36 1.91 10.53
N PRO A 14 31.87 1.46 9.36
CA PRO A 14 31.46 2.02 8.09
C PRO A 14 29.96 1.89 7.90
N GLU A 15 29.33 2.93 7.36
CA GLU A 15 27.91 2.93 7.02
C GLU A 15 27.52 1.62 6.30
N PRO A 16 26.47 0.93 6.77
CA PRO A 16 25.95 -0.25 6.11
C PRO A 16 25.63 0.03 4.64
N GLU A 17 26.06 -0.87 3.75
CA GLU A 17 25.63 -0.85 2.36
C GLU A 17 24.62 -1.96 2.12
N PHE A 18 23.55 -1.65 1.36
CA PHE A 18 22.61 -2.65 0.85
C PHE A 18 23.35 -3.69 0.01
N LEU A 19 22.98 -4.98 0.19
CA LEU A 19 23.51 -6.10 -0.58
C LEU A 19 25.05 -6.28 -0.53
N ASN A 20 25.73 -5.67 0.45
CA ASN A 20 27.17 -5.84 0.59
C ASN A 20 27.51 -7.28 1.05
N PRO A 21 28.22 -8.08 0.22
CA PRO A 21 28.56 -9.46 0.57
C PRO A 21 29.59 -9.57 1.70
N ASP A 22 30.32 -8.50 2.03
CA ASP A 22 31.44 -8.53 2.96
C ASP A 22 31.10 -7.78 4.26
N TRP A 23 30.32 -8.42 5.14
CA TRP A 23 30.07 -7.90 6.48
C TRP A 23 31.35 -7.90 7.32
N PRO A 24 31.53 -6.91 8.23
CA PRO A 24 32.63 -6.91 9.18
C PRO A 24 32.73 -8.22 9.97
N ASP A 25 33.96 -8.63 10.30
CA ASP A 25 34.20 -9.71 11.26
C ASP A 25 33.98 -9.17 12.69
N TYR A 26 32.72 -9.19 13.14
CA TYR A 26 32.33 -8.68 14.45
C TYR A 26 33.02 -9.41 15.61
N ALA A 27 33.32 -10.70 15.44
CA ALA A 27 34.09 -11.45 16.44
C ALA A 27 35.54 -10.94 16.54
N ALA A 28 36.19 -10.62 15.42
CA ALA A 28 37.51 -9.99 15.41
C ALA A 28 37.49 -8.55 15.97
N LEU A 29 36.34 -7.88 15.87
CA LEU A 29 36.08 -6.61 16.55
C LEU A 29 35.81 -6.80 18.04
N GLY A 30 35.70 -8.02 18.56
CA GLY A 30 35.57 -8.30 19.99
C GLY A 30 34.13 -8.31 20.51
N PHE A 31 33.13 -8.42 19.62
CA PHE A 31 31.77 -8.76 20.00
C PHE A 31 31.68 -10.26 20.33
N GLY A 32 31.14 -10.60 21.49
CA GLY A 32 31.13 -11.96 22.05
C GLY A 32 29.77 -12.40 22.61
N ASP A 33 29.77 -13.54 23.31
CA ASP A 33 28.56 -14.10 23.94
C ASP A 33 27.99 -13.17 25.02
N GLU A 34 28.84 -12.41 25.70
CA GLU A 34 28.45 -11.44 26.72
C GLU A 34 27.70 -10.22 26.17
N ASP A 35 27.76 -9.98 24.86
CA ASP A 35 27.15 -8.81 24.22
C ASP A 35 25.78 -9.12 23.61
N VAL A 36 25.36 -10.40 23.57
CA VAL A 36 24.16 -10.86 22.86
C VAL A 36 22.89 -10.14 23.31
N GLU A 37 22.70 -10.00 24.63
CA GLU A 37 21.52 -9.34 25.22
C GLU A 37 21.42 -7.89 24.74
N HIS A 38 22.52 -7.13 24.83
CA HIS A 38 22.55 -5.73 24.39
C HIS A 38 22.45 -5.56 22.87
N LEU A 39 22.98 -6.50 22.08
CA LEU A 39 22.82 -6.48 20.62
C LEU A 39 21.36 -6.77 20.20
N LEU A 40 20.64 -7.60 20.94
CA LEU A 40 19.21 -7.82 20.72
C LEU A 40 18.40 -6.56 21.05
N ASP A 41 18.72 -5.88 22.16
CA ASP A 41 18.09 -4.62 22.54
C ASP A 41 18.25 -3.56 21.43
N LEU A 42 19.48 -3.38 20.91
CA LEU A 42 19.74 -2.46 19.80
C LEU A 42 19.00 -2.83 18.51
N THR A 43 18.77 -4.11 18.28
CA THR A 43 18.05 -4.60 17.10
C THR A 43 16.57 -4.26 17.21
N ALA A 44 15.96 -4.47 18.38
CA ALA A 44 14.56 -4.13 18.63
C ALA A 44 14.33 -2.61 18.65
N ASP A 45 15.27 -1.83 19.20
CA ASP A 45 15.18 -0.37 19.28
C ASP A 45 15.12 0.31 17.90
N PHE A 46 15.64 -0.32 16.85
CA PHE A 46 15.57 0.18 15.47
C PHE A 46 14.14 0.44 15.02
N TYR A 47 13.23 -0.47 15.37
CA TYR A 47 11.83 -0.42 14.96
C TYR A 47 10.97 0.47 15.87
N LEU A 48 11.43 0.71 17.10
CA LEU A 48 10.68 1.46 18.11
C LEU A 48 10.97 2.97 18.11
N ASN A 49 12.05 3.42 17.46
CA ASN A 49 12.51 4.81 17.56
C ASN A 49 12.69 5.49 16.20
N PHE A 50 11.67 6.24 15.77
CA PHE A 50 11.68 7.04 14.54
C PHE A 50 12.55 8.31 14.59
N GLU A 51 13.16 8.64 15.75
CA GLU A 51 14.01 9.83 15.91
C GLU A 51 15.52 9.51 15.91
N GLN A 52 15.90 8.29 15.51
CA GLN A 52 17.31 7.87 15.51
C GLN A 52 18.19 8.72 14.57
N SER A 53 19.44 8.94 14.97
CA SER A 53 20.46 9.48 14.06
C SER A 53 20.92 8.43 13.06
N ASP A 54 21.49 8.86 11.92
CA ASP A 54 22.05 7.95 10.92
C ASP A 54 23.06 6.97 11.54
N GLU A 55 23.84 7.41 12.54
CA GLU A 55 24.80 6.56 13.26
C GLU A 55 24.13 5.54 14.19
N GLU A 56 23.00 5.88 14.80
CA GLU A 56 22.22 4.97 15.64
C GLU A 56 21.55 3.90 14.79
N SER A 57 20.94 4.29 13.66
CA SER A 57 20.37 3.36 12.69
C SER A 57 21.44 2.42 12.12
N ALA A 58 22.62 2.94 11.76
CA ALA A 58 23.74 2.13 11.33
C ALA A 58 24.20 1.14 12.41
N ALA A 59 24.22 1.56 13.68
CA ALA A 59 24.61 0.71 14.79
C ALA A 59 23.66 -0.49 14.97
N SER A 60 22.34 -0.28 14.86
CA SER A 60 21.35 -1.36 14.89
C SER A 60 21.52 -2.35 13.74
N ILE A 61 21.77 -1.85 12.52
CA ILE A 61 22.04 -2.74 11.36
C ILE A 61 23.28 -3.61 11.62
N HIS A 62 24.33 -3.02 12.19
CA HIS A 62 25.52 -3.77 12.58
C HIS A 62 25.24 -4.78 13.72
N ALA A 63 24.31 -4.46 14.62
CA ALA A 63 23.96 -5.34 15.74
C ALA A 63 23.34 -6.65 15.27
N TRP A 64 22.30 -6.62 14.42
CA TRP A 64 21.69 -7.86 13.92
C TRP A 64 22.62 -8.63 12.98
N ARG A 65 23.48 -7.95 12.21
CA ARG A 65 24.52 -8.61 11.39
C ARG A 65 25.54 -9.32 12.27
N ALA A 66 25.91 -8.73 13.41
CA ALA A 66 26.80 -9.37 14.39
C ALA A 66 26.16 -10.60 15.02
N LEU A 67 24.89 -10.50 15.40
CA LEU A 67 24.11 -11.61 15.94
C LEU A 67 24.00 -12.77 14.93
N ALA A 68 23.69 -12.48 13.67
CA ALA A 68 23.51 -13.51 12.66
C ALA A 68 24.79 -14.26 12.27
N LEU A 69 25.96 -13.61 12.28
CA LEU A 69 27.23 -14.30 12.01
C LEU A 69 27.56 -15.38 13.05
N ARG A 70 26.88 -15.40 14.20
CA ARG A 70 26.98 -16.46 15.20
C ARG A 70 26.30 -17.76 14.74
N GLY A 71 25.26 -17.66 13.91
CA GLY A 71 24.49 -18.81 13.42
C GLY A 71 23.69 -19.53 14.51
N ASP A 72 23.41 -18.87 15.64
CA ASP A 72 22.69 -19.46 16.76
C ASP A 72 21.20 -19.60 16.39
N LEU A 73 20.71 -20.84 16.33
CA LEU A 73 19.31 -21.13 16.03
C LEU A 73 18.34 -20.53 17.07
N GLU A 74 18.82 -20.31 18.29
CA GLU A 74 18.03 -19.72 19.39
C GLU A 74 17.60 -18.28 19.10
N LEU A 75 18.23 -17.58 18.15
CA LEU A 75 17.89 -16.21 17.74
C LEU A 75 16.82 -16.14 16.64
N LEU A 76 16.43 -17.28 16.07
CA LEU A 76 15.46 -17.31 14.97
C LEU A 76 14.09 -16.74 15.35
N PRO A 77 13.52 -17.02 16.54
CA PRO A 77 12.25 -16.42 16.95
C PRO A 77 12.29 -14.89 16.98
N GLU A 78 13.37 -14.29 17.46
CA GLU A 78 13.58 -12.84 17.50
C GLU A 78 13.66 -12.27 16.08
N PHE A 79 14.39 -12.91 15.17
CA PHE A 79 14.45 -12.48 13.77
C PHE A 79 13.11 -12.61 13.03
N LEU A 80 12.31 -13.62 13.35
CA LEU A 80 10.95 -13.74 12.82
C LEU A 80 10.03 -12.65 13.38
N SER A 81 10.20 -12.27 14.66
CA SER A 81 9.47 -11.14 15.26
C SER A 81 9.75 -9.85 14.52
N LEU A 82 11.02 -9.57 14.22
CA LEU A 82 11.41 -8.37 13.50
C LEU A 82 10.88 -8.35 12.06
N LEU A 83 10.84 -9.49 11.36
CA LEU A 83 10.18 -9.56 10.04
C LEU A 83 8.67 -9.28 10.09
N MET A 84 8.00 -9.54 11.22
CA MET A 84 6.60 -9.15 11.37
C MET A 84 6.49 -7.65 11.59
N GLU A 85 7.40 -7.06 12.37
CA GLU A 85 7.44 -5.61 12.62
C GLU A 85 7.81 -4.81 11.35
N THR A 86 8.59 -5.37 10.42
CA THR A 86 8.93 -4.70 9.14
C THR A 86 7.73 -4.46 8.24
N ASP A 87 6.68 -5.29 8.32
CA ASP A 87 5.46 -5.09 7.51
C ASP A 87 4.77 -3.75 7.86
N ASP A 88 4.86 -3.31 9.11
CA ASP A 88 4.20 -2.09 9.59
C ASP A 88 5.00 -0.82 9.29
N ILE A 89 6.32 -0.91 9.12
CA ILE A 89 7.20 0.26 8.98
C ILE A 89 7.87 0.42 7.61
N GLU A 90 7.58 -0.48 6.66
CA GLU A 90 8.17 -0.49 5.30
C GLU A 90 9.72 -0.42 5.30
N ASP A 91 10.40 -1.12 6.23
CA ASP A 91 11.86 -1.17 6.27
C ASP A 91 12.43 -2.26 5.34
N ASP A 92 13.13 -1.80 4.30
CA ASP A 92 13.80 -2.67 3.33
C ASP A 92 15.11 -3.30 3.89
N TRP A 93 15.73 -2.75 4.94
CA TRP A 93 17.08 -3.19 5.36
C TRP A 93 17.10 -4.60 5.93
N PHE A 94 16.22 -4.88 6.88
CA PHE A 94 16.22 -6.18 7.55
C PHE A 94 15.66 -7.29 6.67
N VAL A 95 14.63 -6.99 5.88
CA VAL A 95 14.04 -7.94 4.91
C VAL A 95 15.11 -8.44 3.94
N GLU A 96 15.96 -7.54 3.41
CA GLU A 96 17.04 -7.88 2.48
C GLU A 96 18.20 -8.65 3.15
N ASP A 97 18.50 -8.36 4.41
CA ASP A 97 19.53 -9.09 5.16
C ASP A 97 19.04 -10.48 5.61
N PHE A 98 17.74 -10.65 5.86
CA PHE A 98 17.16 -11.85 6.49
C PHE A 98 17.56 -13.18 5.82
N PRO A 99 17.49 -13.35 4.48
CA PRO A 99 17.90 -14.58 3.83
C PRO A 99 19.35 -14.98 4.14
N ARG A 100 20.21 -13.99 4.33
CA ARG A 100 21.61 -14.20 4.72
C ARG A 100 21.72 -14.52 6.20
N LEU A 101 20.96 -13.86 7.08
CA LEU A 101 20.95 -14.18 8.52
C LEU A 101 20.64 -15.67 8.73
N VAL A 102 19.56 -16.14 8.10
CA VAL A 102 19.11 -17.53 8.22
C VAL A 102 20.09 -18.51 7.56
N SER A 103 20.81 -18.11 6.51
CA SER A 103 21.84 -18.95 5.88
C SER A 103 22.97 -19.35 6.85
N TYR A 104 23.29 -18.50 7.83
CA TYR A 104 24.29 -18.83 8.86
C TYR A 104 23.79 -19.86 9.89
N MET A 105 22.47 -19.96 10.07
CA MET A 105 21.84 -20.99 10.91
C MET A 105 21.77 -22.35 10.19
N GLY A 106 21.59 -22.32 8.86
CA GLY A 106 21.59 -23.49 8.00
C GLY A 106 20.38 -24.42 8.18
N MET A 107 20.53 -25.69 7.77
CA MET A 107 19.43 -26.68 7.78
C MET A 107 18.64 -26.85 9.08
N PRO A 108 19.23 -26.72 10.28
CA PRO A 108 18.47 -26.74 11.54
C PRO A 108 17.33 -25.71 11.60
N ALA A 109 17.40 -24.61 10.85
CA ALA A 109 16.34 -23.60 10.79
C ALA A 109 15.13 -24.03 9.95
N LEU A 110 15.28 -24.99 9.02
CA LEU A 110 14.22 -25.35 8.07
C LEU A 110 12.86 -25.65 8.72
N PRO A 111 12.75 -26.48 9.78
CA PRO A 111 11.45 -26.78 10.38
C PRO A 111 10.77 -25.53 10.95
N ASN A 112 11.52 -24.69 11.67
CA ASN A 112 11.01 -23.47 12.27
C ASN A 112 10.54 -22.45 11.22
N LEU A 113 11.25 -22.35 10.10
CA LEU A 113 10.86 -21.49 8.98
C LEU A 113 9.56 -21.98 8.31
N LEU A 114 9.39 -23.29 8.15
CA LEU A 114 8.15 -23.86 7.60
C LEU A 114 6.98 -23.69 8.58
N ASP A 115 7.20 -23.89 9.87
CA ASP A 115 6.18 -23.63 10.91
C ASP A 115 5.78 -22.15 10.92
N ALA A 116 6.73 -21.23 10.76
CA ALA A 116 6.47 -19.80 10.69
C ALA A 116 5.67 -19.42 9.43
N LEU A 117 5.96 -20.02 8.27
CA LEU A 117 5.15 -19.83 7.06
C LEU A 117 3.70 -20.29 7.23
N GLU A 118 3.45 -21.36 7.99
CA GLU A 118 2.09 -21.83 8.26
C GLU A 118 1.36 -20.93 9.28
N LEU A 119 2.08 -20.41 10.27
CA LEU A 119 1.50 -19.61 11.35
C LEU A 119 1.31 -18.13 10.98
N HIS A 120 2.14 -17.61 10.08
CA HIS A 120 2.28 -16.17 9.80
C HIS A 120 2.23 -15.87 8.30
N SER A 121 1.52 -16.67 7.49
CA SER A 121 1.38 -16.44 6.03
C SER A 121 0.66 -15.13 5.68
N ASP A 122 -0.05 -14.53 6.63
CA ASP A 122 -0.69 -13.22 6.49
C ASP A 122 0.32 -12.06 6.47
N TYR A 123 1.54 -12.27 6.99
CA TYR A 123 2.63 -11.29 6.98
C TYR A 123 3.45 -11.43 5.69
N GLN A 124 3.52 -10.35 4.90
CA GLN A 124 4.16 -10.37 3.58
C GLN A 124 5.68 -10.49 3.70
N CYS A 125 6.32 -9.71 4.58
CA CYS A 125 7.76 -9.75 4.82
C CYS A 125 8.21 -11.10 5.38
N VAL A 126 7.40 -11.73 6.24
CA VAL A 126 7.67 -13.10 6.74
C VAL A 126 7.66 -14.09 5.59
N THR A 127 6.60 -14.07 4.77
CA THR A 127 6.45 -14.99 3.65
C THR A 127 7.57 -14.81 2.63
N SER A 128 7.88 -13.58 2.25
CA SER A 128 8.90 -13.25 1.26
C SER A 128 10.31 -13.59 1.75
N GLY A 129 10.65 -13.14 2.96
CA GLY A 129 11.96 -13.35 3.57
C GLY A 129 12.28 -14.83 3.76
N ILE A 130 11.31 -15.63 4.25
CA ILE A 130 11.51 -17.07 4.42
C ILE A 130 11.69 -17.77 3.07
N LEU A 131 10.80 -17.52 2.10
CA LEU A 131 10.85 -18.21 0.80
C LEU A 131 12.13 -17.90 0.03
N GLU A 132 12.67 -16.68 0.17
CA GLU A 132 13.97 -16.32 -0.38
C GLU A 132 15.16 -16.94 0.39
N ALA A 133 15.00 -17.17 1.70
CA ALA A 133 16.01 -17.81 2.53
C ALA A 133 16.15 -19.31 2.26
N LEU A 134 15.05 -20.01 1.95
CA LEU A 134 15.04 -21.49 1.83
C LEU A 134 16.12 -22.05 0.88
N PRO A 135 16.29 -21.55 -0.37
CA PRO A 135 17.35 -22.02 -1.27
C PRO A 135 18.78 -21.80 -0.74
N LYS A 136 18.96 -20.84 0.18
CA LYS A 136 20.26 -20.39 0.71
C LYS A 136 20.68 -21.17 1.96
N LEU A 137 19.78 -21.97 2.57
CA LEU A 137 20.05 -22.74 3.79
C LEU A 137 21.20 -23.74 3.66
N SER A 138 21.40 -24.34 2.48
CA SER A 138 22.49 -25.28 2.26
C SER A 138 22.89 -25.42 0.79
N GLN A 139 24.19 -25.67 0.60
CA GLN A 139 24.78 -26.04 -0.69
C GLN A 139 25.08 -27.55 -0.78
N ASP A 140 24.81 -28.32 0.27
CA ASP A 140 24.97 -29.78 0.24
C ASP A 140 23.90 -30.42 -0.66
N PRO A 141 24.27 -31.26 -1.64
CA PRO A 141 23.30 -31.84 -2.57
C PRO A 141 22.19 -32.71 -1.93
N ALA A 142 22.47 -33.36 -0.79
CA ALA A 142 21.46 -34.17 -0.10
C ALA A 142 20.47 -33.27 0.66
N GLU A 143 20.96 -32.21 1.28
CA GLU A 143 20.13 -31.21 1.96
C GLU A 143 19.31 -30.36 0.97
N GLN A 144 19.90 -29.98 -0.17
CA GLN A 144 19.18 -29.30 -1.25
C GLN A 144 18.00 -30.11 -1.77
N LYS A 145 18.09 -31.44 -1.76
CA LYS A 145 16.94 -32.29 -2.11
C LYS A 145 15.79 -32.12 -1.13
N VAL A 146 16.09 -31.99 0.17
CA VAL A 146 15.08 -31.76 1.22
C VAL A 146 14.43 -30.39 1.06
N ILE A 147 15.24 -29.35 0.79
CA ILE A 147 14.75 -27.98 0.56
C ILE A 147 13.82 -27.94 -0.67
N LYS A 148 14.22 -28.58 -1.78
CA LYS A 148 13.41 -28.67 -3.00
C LYS A 148 12.06 -29.35 -2.75
N GLU A 149 12.07 -30.46 -2.01
CA GLU A 149 10.84 -31.15 -1.63
C GLU A 149 9.95 -30.25 -0.77
N ALA A 150 10.52 -29.49 0.18
CA ALA A 150 9.77 -28.54 0.99
C ALA A 150 9.10 -27.45 0.11
N LEU A 151 9.86 -26.79 -0.76
CA LEU A 151 9.34 -25.80 -1.70
C LEU A 151 8.25 -26.37 -2.62
N ALA A 152 8.43 -27.59 -3.13
CA ALA A 152 7.45 -28.26 -3.97
C ALA A 152 6.14 -28.57 -3.22
N ASN A 153 6.22 -28.93 -1.93
CA ASN A 153 5.05 -29.18 -1.10
C ASN A 153 4.22 -27.91 -0.87
N LEU A 154 4.86 -26.73 -0.77
CA LEU A 154 4.17 -25.44 -0.62
C LEU A 154 3.26 -25.12 -1.83
N LEU A 155 3.57 -25.63 -3.03
CA LEU A 155 2.72 -25.44 -4.22
C LEU A 155 1.32 -26.03 -4.08
N THR A 156 1.18 -27.04 -3.21
CA THR A 156 -0.08 -27.72 -2.93
C THR A 156 -0.73 -27.31 -1.62
N ASN A 157 -0.03 -26.53 -0.79
CA ASN A 157 -0.54 -26.04 0.48
C ASN A 157 -1.60 -24.94 0.22
N GLU A 158 -2.76 -25.05 0.86
CA GLU A 158 -3.85 -24.06 0.69
C GLU A 158 -3.64 -22.81 1.53
N ASP A 159 -2.84 -22.88 2.60
CA ASP A 159 -2.55 -21.75 3.48
C ASP A 159 -1.50 -20.79 2.89
N ILE A 160 -0.82 -21.20 1.82
CA ILE A 160 0.14 -20.37 1.09
C ILE A 160 -0.57 -19.59 -0.02
N SER A 161 -0.37 -18.28 -0.04
CA SER A 161 -0.92 -17.37 -1.06
C SER A 161 -0.43 -17.69 -2.48
N ARG A 162 -1.10 -17.12 -3.50
CA ARG A 162 -0.67 -17.26 -4.90
C ARG A 162 0.72 -16.68 -5.14
N GLU A 163 1.03 -15.57 -4.47
CA GLU A 163 2.34 -14.90 -4.51
C GLU A 163 3.41 -15.76 -3.86
N GLY A 164 3.17 -16.29 -2.66
CA GLY A 164 4.08 -17.21 -1.97
C GLY A 164 4.35 -18.47 -2.80
N LYS A 165 3.33 -19.02 -3.48
CA LYS A 165 3.53 -20.12 -4.44
C LYS A 165 4.41 -19.71 -5.63
N GLY A 166 4.27 -18.47 -6.13
CA GLY A 166 5.17 -17.90 -7.13
C GLY A 166 6.62 -17.82 -6.66
N MET A 167 6.84 -17.38 -5.42
CA MET A 167 8.16 -17.30 -4.81
C MET A 167 8.77 -18.70 -4.59
N ALA A 168 7.96 -19.68 -4.18
CA ALA A 168 8.39 -21.07 -4.08
C ALA A 168 8.82 -21.64 -5.45
N VAL A 169 8.10 -21.31 -6.53
CA VAL A 169 8.53 -21.64 -7.90
C VAL A 169 9.86 -20.96 -8.24
N ASN A 170 10.06 -19.69 -7.87
CA ASN A 170 11.34 -19.02 -8.11
C ASN A 170 12.50 -19.71 -7.38
N GLY A 171 12.32 -20.11 -6.11
CA GLY A 171 13.30 -20.90 -5.38
C GLY A 171 13.63 -22.23 -6.06
N LEU A 172 12.64 -22.94 -6.61
CA LEU A 172 12.86 -24.15 -7.40
C LEU A 172 13.65 -23.87 -8.70
N ILE A 173 13.43 -22.73 -9.34
CA ILE A 173 14.20 -22.28 -10.52
C ILE A 173 15.66 -22.03 -10.15
N GLU A 174 15.92 -21.28 -9.07
CA GLU A 174 17.27 -20.97 -8.59
C GLU A 174 18.06 -22.24 -8.28
N MET A 175 17.40 -23.23 -7.69
CA MET A 175 17.98 -24.54 -7.40
C MET A 175 17.99 -25.49 -8.62
N ASN A 176 17.60 -25.01 -9.81
CA ASN A 176 17.53 -25.75 -11.08
C ASN A 176 16.81 -27.10 -10.92
N ASP A 177 15.65 -27.07 -10.25
CA ASP A 177 14.88 -28.27 -9.95
C ASP A 177 13.96 -28.69 -11.09
N LYS A 178 14.29 -29.83 -11.72
CA LYS A 178 13.52 -30.43 -12.81
C LYS A 178 12.61 -31.55 -12.34
N ASP A 179 12.89 -32.08 -11.15
CA ASP A 179 12.25 -33.30 -10.65
C ASP A 179 10.80 -33.04 -10.25
N HIS A 180 10.47 -31.82 -9.79
CA HIS A 180 9.11 -31.43 -9.40
C HIS A 180 8.34 -30.67 -10.52
N HIS A 181 8.75 -30.79 -11.79
CA HIS A 181 8.09 -30.10 -12.92
C HIS A 181 6.58 -30.38 -13.02
N GLU A 182 6.12 -31.59 -12.71
CA GLU A 182 4.69 -31.91 -12.76
C GLU A 182 3.87 -31.18 -11.66
N GLN A 183 4.43 -30.99 -10.46
CA GLN A 183 3.76 -30.19 -9.40
C GLN A 183 3.70 -28.72 -9.78
N ILE A 184 4.79 -28.17 -10.32
CA ILE A 184 4.82 -26.79 -10.86
C ILE A 184 3.71 -26.65 -11.90
N LYS A 185 3.66 -27.56 -12.88
CA LYS A 185 2.65 -27.54 -13.94
C LYS A 185 1.22 -27.64 -13.42
N GLU A 186 0.96 -28.46 -12.41
CA GLU A 186 -0.36 -28.55 -11.77
C GLU A 186 -0.76 -27.23 -11.09
N ALA A 187 0.16 -26.58 -10.37
CA ALA A 187 -0.09 -25.29 -9.72
C ALA A 187 -0.47 -24.19 -10.75
N TYR A 188 0.23 -24.13 -11.89
CA TYR A 188 -0.13 -23.23 -12.98
C TYR A 188 -1.47 -23.59 -13.64
N GLN A 189 -1.76 -24.88 -13.84
CA GLN A 189 -3.03 -25.32 -14.44
C GLN A 189 -4.25 -25.04 -13.57
N THR A 190 -4.05 -24.96 -12.25
CA THR A 190 -5.08 -24.65 -11.27
C THR A 190 -5.12 -23.17 -10.88
N ASN A 191 -4.37 -22.31 -11.58
CA ASN A 191 -4.30 -20.86 -11.36
C ASN A 191 -3.87 -20.46 -9.93
N LYS A 192 -3.07 -21.31 -9.27
CA LYS A 192 -2.61 -21.10 -7.89
C LYS A 192 -1.32 -20.29 -7.79
N VAL A 193 -0.75 -19.82 -8.89
CA VAL A 193 0.52 -19.10 -8.93
C VAL A 193 0.30 -17.70 -9.48
N ASP A 194 0.89 -16.69 -8.82
CA ASP A 194 0.95 -15.34 -9.35
C ASP A 194 1.97 -15.24 -10.49
N LEU A 195 1.50 -14.82 -11.67
CA LEU A 195 2.31 -14.74 -12.88
C LEU A 195 3.32 -13.59 -12.88
N THR A 196 3.20 -12.61 -11.99
CA THR A 196 4.13 -11.48 -11.88
C THR A 196 5.44 -11.85 -11.19
N ILE A 197 5.45 -12.94 -10.41
CA ILE A 197 6.61 -13.39 -9.66
C ILE A 197 7.58 -14.19 -10.55
N ALA A 198 7.16 -15.39 -10.99
CA ALA A 198 8.02 -16.31 -11.77
C ALA A 198 7.69 -16.36 -13.28
N GLY A 199 6.75 -15.52 -13.73
CA GLY A 199 6.21 -15.56 -15.09
C GLY A 199 5.17 -16.67 -15.27
N ASP A 200 4.90 -17.05 -16.52
CA ASP A 200 4.04 -18.19 -16.83
C ASP A 200 4.82 -19.51 -16.92
N LEU A 201 4.10 -20.63 -17.01
CA LEU A 201 4.70 -21.96 -17.11
C LEU A 201 5.74 -22.07 -18.24
N GLU A 202 5.57 -21.34 -19.36
CA GLU A 202 6.58 -21.35 -20.43
C GLU A 202 7.90 -20.71 -19.99
N GLU A 203 7.83 -19.61 -19.23
CA GLU A 203 9.01 -18.93 -18.66
C GLU A 203 9.72 -19.77 -17.61
N VAL A 204 8.95 -20.43 -16.74
CA VAL A 204 9.50 -21.38 -15.77
C VAL A 204 10.20 -22.55 -16.47
N GLU A 205 9.54 -23.18 -17.45
CA GLU A 205 10.13 -24.28 -18.21
C GLU A 205 11.38 -23.89 -19.00
N ILE A 206 11.45 -22.65 -19.51
CA ILE A 206 12.65 -22.13 -20.17
C ILE A 206 13.78 -21.91 -19.17
N SER A 207 13.46 -21.33 -18.00
CA SER A 207 14.44 -21.07 -16.94
C SER A 207 15.03 -22.37 -16.38
N LEU A 208 14.20 -23.40 -16.24
CA LEU A 208 14.64 -24.76 -15.90
C LEU A 208 15.32 -25.50 -17.06
N GLY A 209 15.31 -24.97 -18.28
CA GLY A 209 15.87 -25.62 -19.47
C GLY A 209 15.11 -26.88 -19.93
N ILE A 210 13.85 -27.03 -19.53
CA ILE A 210 12.91 -28.05 -20.00
C ILE A 210 12.41 -27.67 -21.41
N ARG A 211 12.17 -26.38 -21.61
CA ARG A 211 11.75 -25.78 -22.87
C ARG A 211 12.87 -24.90 -23.43
N THR A 212 13.00 -24.84 -24.75
CA THR A 212 14.05 -24.04 -25.42
C THR A 212 13.58 -22.66 -25.88
N LYS A 213 12.28 -22.51 -26.17
CA LYS A 213 11.69 -21.25 -26.61
C LYS A 213 10.19 -21.24 -26.36
N ARG A 214 9.62 -20.04 -26.27
CA ARG A 214 8.17 -19.87 -26.15
C ARG A 214 7.44 -20.33 -27.41
N SER A 215 6.27 -20.94 -27.22
CA SER A 215 5.32 -21.30 -28.27
C SER A 215 4.38 -20.14 -28.57
N ASN A 216 4.06 -19.34 -27.55
CA ASN A 216 3.19 -18.18 -27.65
C ASN A 216 3.95 -16.87 -27.37
N PRO A 217 3.48 -15.72 -27.89
CA PRO A 217 3.98 -14.41 -27.47
C PRO A 217 3.92 -14.27 -25.96
N LYS A 218 4.93 -13.63 -25.35
CA LYS A 218 4.93 -13.34 -23.91
C LYS A 218 3.71 -12.45 -23.59
N PRO A 219 2.79 -12.90 -22.72
CA PRO A 219 1.67 -12.07 -22.32
C PRO A 219 2.14 -10.96 -21.39
N ASN A 220 1.28 -9.97 -21.15
CA ASN A 220 1.50 -9.01 -20.08
C ASN A 220 0.93 -9.63 -18.79
N PHE A 221 1.81 -10.11 -17.90
CA PHE A 221 1.41 -10.79 -16.66
C PHE A 221 0.62 -9.88 -15.73
N PHE A 222 1.10 -8.66 -15.51
CA PHE A 222 0.41 -7.66 -14.70
C PHE A 222 -1.03 -7.47 -15.18
N ALA A 223 -1.24 -7.29 -16.49
CA ALA A 223 -2.58 -7.13 -17.06
C ALA A 223 -3.47 -8.40 -16.98
N LEU A 224 -2.89 -9.59 -16.81
CA LEU A 224 -3.64 -10.82 -16.56
C LEU A 224 -4.03 -10.92 -15.08
N GLU A 225 -3.11 -10.64 -14.17
CA GLU A 225 -3.36 -10.64 -12.73
C GLU A 225 -4.37 -9.56 -12.33
N THR A 226 -4.26 -8.34 -12.87
CA THR A 226 -5.26 -7.30 -12.63
C THR A 226 -6.67 -7.77 -13.03
N LYS A 227 -6.81 -8.48 -14.15
CA LYS A 227 -8.12 -8.99 -14.59
C LYS A 227 -8.65 -10.09 -13.67
N LEU A 228 -7.77 -10.97 -13.21
CA LEU A 228 -8.15 -12.02 -12.27
C LEU A 228 -8.62 -11.40 -10.96
N ALA A 229 -7.86 -10.47 -10.40
CA ALA A 229 -8.20 -9.76 -9.17
C ALA A 229 -9.53 -8.99 -9.30
N VAL A 230 -9.80 -8.36 -10.45
CA VAL A 230 -11.09 -7.70 -10.72
C VAL A 230 -12.23 -8.73 -10.77
N GLN A 231 -12.00 -9.91 -11.36
CA GLN A 231 -13.01 -10.96 -11.43
C GLN A 231 -13.31 -11.55 -10.04
N GLU A 232 -12.29 -11.82 -9.22
CA GLU A 232 -12.46 -12.31 -7.84
C GLU A 232 -13.22 -11.31 -6.97
N ARG A 233 -12.87 -10.02 -7.08
CA ARG A 233 -13.60 -8.94 -6.41
C ARG A 233 -15.05 -8.84 -6.88
N ARG A 234 -15.31 -9.03 -8.18
CA ARG A 234 -16.67 -9.07 -8.71
C ARG A 234 -17.47 -10.24 -8.13
N ASP A 235 -16.86 -11.42 -8.02
CA ASP A 235 -17.51 -12.60 -7.46
C ASP A 235 -17.90 -12.39 -5.99
N THR A 236 -17.08 -11.63 -5.25
CA THR A 236 -17.35 -11.23 -3.86
C THR A 236 -18.41 -10.12 -3.76
N LEU A 237 -18.30 -9.06 -4.56
CA LEU A 237 -19.20 -7.89 -4.53
C LEU A 237 -20.60 -8.20 -5.09
N GLY A 238 -20.70 -9.19 -5.98
CA GLY A 238 -21.95 -9.55 -6.64
C GLY A 238 -22.35 -8.58 -7.77
N GLU A 239 -23.65 -8.50 -8.05
CA GLU A 239 -24.16 -7.68 -9.16
C GLU A 239 -24.05 -6.17 -8.86
N PHE A 240 -23.77 -5.39 -9.91
CA PHE A 240 -23.75 -3.93 -9.82
C PHE A 240 -25.07 -3.37 -9.25
N PRO A 241 -25.05 -2.55 -8.18
CA PRO A 241 -26.24 -2.10 -7.48
C PRO A 241 -26.95 -0.95 -8.22
N ALA A 242 -27.57 -1.24 -9.37
CA ALA A 242 -28.11 -0.23 -10.28
C ALA A 242 -29.18 0.70 -9.67
N ASP A 243 -29.94 0.20 -8.70
CA ASP A 243 -31.04 0.91 -8.03
C ASP A 243 -30.59 1.62 -6.72
N ALA A 244 -29.33 1.46 -6.31
CA ALA A 244 -28.79 2.12 -5.12
C ALA A 244 -28.42 3.59 -5.38
N SER A 245 -27.99 4.31 -4.34
CA SER A 245 -27.58 5.71 -4.48
C SER A 245 -26.32 5.87 -5.35
N ALA A 246 -26.01 7.10 -5.75
CA ALA A 246 -24.80 7.38 -6.53
C ALA A 246 -23.52 7.01 -5.76
N GLU A 247 -23.54 7.20 -4.44
CA GLU A 247 -22.49 6.85 -3.48
C GLU A 247 -22.27 5.34 -3.44
N SER A 248 -23.33 4.54 -3.25
CA SER A 248 -23.21 3.07 -3.25
C SER A 248 -22.76 2.52 -4.61
N GLN A 249 -23.26 3.10 -5.71
CA GLN A 249 -22.80 2.73 -7.05
C GLN A 249 -21.35 3.11 -7.31
N MET A 250 -20.87 4.22 -6.74
CA MET A 250 -19.47 4.62 -6.82
C MET A 250 -18.59 3.70 -5.99
N GLN A 251 -18.97 3.41 -4.73
CA GLN A 251 -18.25 2.49 -3.86
C GLN A 251 -18.03 1.12 -4.52
N TYR A 252 -19.03 0.59 -5.23
CA TYR A 252 -18.87 -0.63 -6.01
C TYR A 252 -17.70 -0.55 -6.99
N PHE A 253 -17.55 0.56 -7.74
CA PHE A 253 -16.43 0.71 -8.67
C PHE A 253 -15.10 0.91 -7.96
N LEU A 254 -15.07 1.70 -6.88
CA LEU A 254 -13.87 1.90 -6.07
C LEU A 254 -13.33 0.56 -5.57
N SER A 255 -14.18 -0.27 -4.98
CA SER A 255 -13.79 -1.63 -4.54
C SER A 255 -13.43 -2.55 -5.70
N LEU A 256 -14.21 -2.54 -6.79
CA LEU A 256 -13.98 -3.44 -7.93
C LEU A 256 -12.64 -3.19 -8.65
N TYR A 257 -12.20 -1.93 -8.72
CA TYR A 257 -11.01 -1.51 -9.46
C TYR A 257 -9.89 -0.93 -8.59
N GLU A 258 -10.01 -1.02 -7.26
CA GLU A 258 -8.98 -0.70 -6.26
C GLU A 258 -7.58 -1.19 -6.67
N GLN A 259 -6.60 -0.34 -6.39
CA GLN A 259 -5.14 -0.49 -6.49
C GLN A 259 -4.50 0.17 -5.25
N ASP A 260 -3.26 -0.18 -4.93
CA ASP A 260 -2.55 0.24 -3.70
C ASP A 260 -2.53 1.77 -3.48
N SER A 261 -2.48 2.56 -4.56
CA SER A 261 -2.44 4.03 -4.51
C SER A 261 -3.75 4.71 -4.96
N SER A 262 -4.85 3.95 -5.03
CA SER A 262 -6.15 4.48 -5.44
C SER A 262 -7.01 4.89 -4.25
N ILE A 263 -7.91 5.85 -4.46
CA ILE A 263 -8.99 6.12 -3.53
C ILE A 263 -9.97 4.94 -3.61
N ASN A 264 -10.10 4.18 -2.53
CA ASN A 264 -10.90 2.94 -2.47
C ASN A 264 -12.25 3.09 -1.73
N ARG A 265 -12.48 4.22 -1.06
CA ARG A 265 -13.71 4.48 -0.28
C ARG A 265 -14.45 5.74 -0.69
N ILE A 266 -15.77 5.72 -0.54
CA ILE A 266 -16.65 6.83 -0.93
C ILE A 266 -16.56 8.04 0.00
N ASP A 267 -16.32 7.83 1.30
CA ASP A 267 -16.10 8.90 2.27
C ASP A 267 -14.74 9.59 2.05
N THR A 268 -13.68 8.83 1.77
CA THR A 268 -12.40 9.36 1.28
C THR A 268 -12.55 10.12 -0.04
N LEU A 269 -13.28 9.57 -1.01
CA LEU A 269 -13.53 10.25 -2.27
C LEU A 269 -14.27 11.59 -2.05
N ASP A 270 -15.25 11.64 -1.15
CA ASP A 270 -16.01 12.87 -0.87
C ASP A 270 -15.10 13.99 -0.35
N GLY A 271 -14.20 13.69 0.60
CA GLY A 271 -13.20 14.64 1.08
C GLY A 271 -12.26 15.13 -0.04
N PHE A 272 -11.81 14.21 -0.89
CA PHE A 272 -10.97 14.53 -2.05
C PHE A 272 -11.68 15.45 -3.06
N LEU A 273 -12.96 15.16 -3.36
CA LEU A 273 -13.78 16.00 -4.24
C LEU A 273 -14.06 17.38 -3.64
N LEU A 274 -14.20 17.48 -2.31
CA LEU A 274 -14.29 18.77 -1.62
C LEU A 274 -13.04 19.61 -1.87
N SER A 275 -11.84 19.09 -1.57
CA SER A 275 -10.59 19.84 -1.81
C SER A 275 -10.43 20.22 -3.28
N ALA A 276 -10.69 19.28 -4.20
CA ALA A 276 -10.67 19.56 -5.64
C ALA A 276 -11.61 20.71 -6.02
N SER A 277 -12.82 20.75 -5.43
CA SER A 277 -13.81 21.81 -5.67
C SER A 277 -13.34 23.17 -5.14
N LEU A 278 -12.74 23.21 -3.93
CA LEU A 278 -12.18 24.42 -3.34
C LEU A 278 -10.96 24.95 -4.12
N CYS A 279 -10.17 24.04 -4.67
CA CYS A 279 -9.05 24.32 -5.58
C CYS A 279 -9.50 24.58 -7.04
N ARG A 280 -10.78 24.40 -7.36
CA ARG A 280 -11.39 24.58 -8.70
C ARG A 280 -10.72 23.72 -9.78
N ILE A 281 -10.40 22.48 -9.42
CA ILE A 281 -9.77 21.54 -10.34
C ILE A 281 -10.82 21.01 -11.31
N PRO A 282 -10.58 21.07 -12.63
CA PRO A 282 -11.54 20.53 -13.59
C PRO A 282 -11.70 19.02 -13.40
N LEU A 283 -12.93 18.52 -13.44
CA LEU A 283 -13.27 17.09 -13.29
C LEU A 283 -12.39 16.14 -14.12
N SER A 284 -12.00 16.56 -15.33
CA SER A 284 -11.13 15.75 -16.20
C SER A 284 -9.76 15.47 -15.59
N LYS A 285 -9.24 16.38 -14.74
CA LYS A 285 -8.01 16.16 -13.97
C LYS A 285 -8.28 15.33 -12.73
N VAL A 286 -9.34 15.63 -12.00
CA VAL A 286 -9.75 14.90 -10.78
C VAL A 286 -9.85 13.39 -11.07
N ALA A 287 -10.48 13.01 -12.19
CA ALA A 287 -10.66 11.62 -12.58
C ALA A 287 -9.36 10.79 -12.69
N HIS A 288 -8.22 11.43 -12.99
CA HIS A 288 -6.93 10.74 -13.06
C HIS A 288 -6.43 10.37 -11.65
N PHE A 289 -6.49 11.33 -10.73
CA PHE A 289 -5.97 11.18 -9.37
C PHE A 289 -6.80 10.28 -8.46
N VAL A 290 -8.04 9.95 -8.84
CA VAL A 290 -8.84 8.94 -8.10
C VAL A 290 -8.17 7.57 -8.12
N TRP A 291 -7.51 7.21 -9.23
CA TRP A 291 -6.92 5.88 -9.42
C TRP A 291 -5.40 5.85 -9.30
N ASP A 292 -4.75 7.00 -9.49
CA ASP A 292 -3.31 7.13 -9.42
C ASP A 292 -2.93 8.53 -8.94
N LEU A 293 -2.57 8.60 -7.67
CA LEU A 293 -2.17 9.82 -6.99
C LEU A 293 -0.81 10.37 -7.46
N SER A 294 0.03 9.52 -8.06
CA SER A 294 1.30 9.98 -8.67
C SER A 294 1.06 10.85 -9.91
N GLY A 295 -0.13 10.74 -10.51
CA GLY A 295 -0.49 11.44 -11.74
C GLY A 295 0.22 10.91 -13.00
N GLU A 296 0.85 9.74 -12.93
CA GLU A 296 1.58 9.13 -14.04
C GLU A 296 0.66 8.35 -15.01
N ALA A 297 -0.53 7.95 -14.56
CA ALA A 297 -1.52 7.18 -15.30
C ALA A 297 -2.13 7.98 -16.46
N ARG A 298 -1.67 7.69 -17.67
CA ARG A 298 -2.09 8.40 -18.90
C ARG A 298 -3.42 7.92 -19.48
N ASP A 299 -3.91 6.73 -19.10
CA ASP A 299 -5.09 6.10 -19.73
C ASP A 299 -5.93 5.28 -18.74
N ILE A 300 -6.60 5.98 -17.81
CA ILE A 300 -7.49 5.37 -16.79
C ILE A 300 -8.62 4.51 -17.38
N ALA A 301 -9.00 4.74 -18.65
CA ALA A 301 -10.05 3.96 -19.30
C ALA A 301 -9.65 2.49 -19.51
N ARG A 302 -8.36 2.17 -19.47
CA ARG A 302 -7.85 0.79 -19.58
C ARG A 302 -8.00 -0.02 -18.30
N LEU A 303 -8.21 0.64 -17.15
CA LEU A 303 -8.47 -0.03 -15.88
C LEU A 303 -9.80 -0.78 -15.94
N PHE A 304 -10.79 -0.20 -16.62
CA PHE A 304 -12.12 -0.77 -16.73
C PHE A 304 -12.18 -1.87 -17.80
N GLU A 305 -12.80 -2.99 -17.47
CA GLU A 305 -12.98 -4.10 -18.40
C GLU A 305 -13.83 -3.70 -19.61
N THR A 306 -14.83 -2.85 -19.38
CA THR A 306 -15.73 -2.40 -20.44
C THR A 306 -15.85 -0.89 -20.51
N LYS A 307 -16.03 -0.40 -21.74
CA LYS A 307 -16.33 1.02 -21.99
C LYS A 307 -17.58 1.49 -21.24
N LYS A 308 -18.58 0.61 -21.06
CA LYS A 308 -19.83 0.95 -20.37
C LYS A 308 -19.62 1.21 -18.88
N GLU A 309 -18.78 0.40 -18.23
CA GLU A 309 -18.41 0.61 -16.83
C GLU A 309 -17.66 1.93 -16.66
N PHE A 310 -16.66 2.21 -17.51
CA PHE A 310 -15.97 3.50 -17.49
C PHE A 310 -16.93 4.68 -17.69
N GLU A 311 -17.82 4.61 -18.68
CA GLU A 311 -18.82 5.66 -18.94
C GLU A 311 -19.76 5.85 -17.73
N LYS A 312 -20.14 4.76 -17.06
CA LYS A 312 -20.99 4.79 -15.86
C LYS A 312 -20.26 5.40 -14.66
N TRP A 313 -19.05 4.91 -14.35
CA TRP A 313 -18.19 5.46 -13.30
C TRP A 313 -17.94 6.95 -13.49
N HIS A 314 -17.54 7.37 -14.70
CA HIS A 314 -17.29 8.78 -15.00
C HIS A 314 -18.57 9.63 -14.85
N SER A 315 -19.74 9.07 -15.17
CA SER A 315 -21.01 9.76 -14.94
C SER A 315 -21.33 9.92 -13.44
N LEU A 316 -21.02 8.91 -12.63
CA LEU A 316 -21.17 8.98 -11.18
C LEU A 316 -20.22 10.02 -10.58
N LEU A 317 -18.95 10.01 -10.97
CA LEU A 317 -17.95 10.98 -10.50
C LEU A 317 -18.38 12.42 -10.83
N ARG A 318 -18.89 12.65 -12.05
CA ARG A 318 -19.46 13.96 -12.43
C ARG A 318 -20.62 14.38 -11.53
N THR A 319 -21.49 13.43 -11.19
CA THR A 319 -22.68 13.69 -10.36
C THR A 319 -22.26 14.08 -8.94
N LEU A 320 -21.36 13.32 -8.33
CA LEU A 320 -20.83 13.58 -7.00
C LEU A 320 -20.11 14.94 -6.95
N TYR A 321 -19.15 15.16 -7.87
CA TYR A 321 -18.40 16.41 -7.94
C TYR A 321 -19.32 17.64 -8.12
N SER A 322 -20.33 17.55 -9.00
CA SER A 322 -21.28 18.65 -9.21
C SER A 322 -22.14 18.94 -7.96
N ARG A 323 -22.54 17.89 -7.22
CA ARG A 323 -23.29 18.02 -5.97
C ARG A 323 -22.44 18.65 -4.87
N THR A 324 -21.17 18.29 -4.77
CA THR A 324 -20.21 18.95 -3.87
C THR A 324 -20.10 20.43 -4.20
N GLU A 325 -19.90 20.80 -5.47
CA GLU A 325 -19.84 22.22 -5.88
C GLU A 325 -21.15 22.99 -5.61
N GLU A 326 -22.30 22.36 -5.81
CA GLU A 326 -23.62 22.96 -5.57
C GLU A 326 -23.86 23.20 -4.07
N SER A 327 -23.66 22.17 -3.26
CA SER A 327 -23.82 22.27 -1.80
C SER A 327 -22.85 23.26 -1.15
N LEU A 328 -21.61 23.35 -1.65
CA LEU A 328 -20.67 24.40 -1.24
C LEU A 328 -21.17 25.80 -1.57
N ARG A 329 -21.75 26.00 -2.75
CA ARG A 329 -22.29 27.29 -3.18
C ARG A 329 -23.49 27.71 -2.33
N GLU A 330 -24.31 26.75 -1.92
CA GLU A 330 -25.49 26.97 -1.07
C GLU A 330 -25.13 27.09 0.41
N GLY A 331 -23.91 26.71 0.79
CA GLY A 331 -23.46 26.68 2.19
C GLY A 331 -24.06 25.52 2.99
N GLU A 332 -24.52 24.47 2.29
CA GLU A 332 -25.21 23.31 2.85
C GLU A 332 -24.40 22.02 2.69
N TYR A 333 -23.11 22.11 2.39
CA TYR A 333 -22.24 20.95 2.28
C TYR A 333 -22.25 20.11 3.57
N GLN A 334 -22.39 18.80 3.42
CA GLN A 334 -22.32 17.80 4.47
C GLN A 334 -21.44 16.65 3.96
N PRO A 335 -20.52 16.13 4.79
CA PRO A 335 -19.64 15.05 4.40
C PRO A 335 -20.43 13.77 4.17
N THR A 336 -19.97 12.95 3.23
CA THR A 336 -20.37 11.55 3.19
C THR A 336 -19.49 10.78 4.16
N LEU A 337 -20.06 10.25 5.25
CA LEU A 337 -19.36 9.45 6.25
C LEU A 337 -19.93 8.04 6.29
N LEU A 338 -19.05 7.03 6.26
CA LEU A 338 -19.45 5.66 6.54
C LEU A 338 -19.24 5.34 8.02
N VAL A 339 -19.99 4.35 8.47
CA VAL A 339 -19.84 3.76 9.79
C VAL A 339 -18.79 2.65 9.71
N TRP A 340 -17.95 2.53 10.74
CA TRP A 340 -16.88 1.54 10.77
C TRP A 340 -17.45 0.16 11.16
N PRO A 341 -17.30 -0.90 10.33
CA PRO A 341 -17.93 -2.21 10.60
C PRO A 341 -17.37 -2.93 11.83
N ASP A 342 -16.08 -2.77 12.10
CA ASP A 342 -15.32 -3.51 13.13
C ASP A 342 -14.76 -2.56 14.19
N ALA A 343 -15.64 -1.72 14.75
CA ALA A 343 -15.19 -0.72 15.71
C ALA A 343 -14.79 -1.49 16.96
N ASP A 344 -13.62 -1.16 17.54
CA ASP A 344 -13.20 -1.71 18.83
C ASP A 344 -14.40 -1.74 19.79
N GLU A 345 -14.52 -2.74 20.66
CA GLU A 345 -15.68 -2.91 21.57
C GLU A 345 -15.94 -1.66 22.44
N SER A 346 -14.97 -0.74 22.49
CA SER A 346 -15.01 0.58 23.12
C SER A 346 -15.75 1.67 22.34
N LEU A 347 -16.04 1.49 21.05
CA LEU A 347 -16.67 2.48 20.16
C LEU A 347 -18.11 2.06 19.80
N ASP A 348 -19.03 3.03 19.76
CA ASP A 348 -20.41 2.78 19.34
C ASP A 348 -20.44 2.42 17.85
N PRO A 349 -20.94 1.21 17.47
CA PRO A 349 -21.00 0.74 16.09
C PRO A 349 -21.86 1.58 15.15
N GLU A 350 -22.60 2.59 15.62
CA GLU A 350 -23.30 3.56 14.77
C GLU A 350 -22.53 4.88 14.58
N THR A 351 -21.33 5.02 15.15
CA THR A 351 -20.53 6.24 15.06
C THR A 351 -19.93 6.40 13.66
N PRO A 352 -20.26 7.47 12.92
CA PRO A 352 -19.61 7.76 11.64
C PRO A 352 -18.13 8.07 11.85
N PHE A 353 -17.27 7.48 11.02
CA PHE A 353 -15.82 7.65 11.11
C PHE A 353 -15.36 8.74 10.16
N LEU A 354 -14.73 9.79 10.71
CA LEU A 354 -14.40 11.00 9.96
C LEU A 354 -12.96 10.98 9.42
N THR A 355 -12.08 10.13 9.94
CA THR A 355 -10.69 9.97 9.49
C THR A 355 -10.55 9.72 7.98
N PRO A 356 -11.29 8.79 7.33
CA PRO A 356 -11.11 8.50 5.90
C PRO A 356 -11.46 9.72 5.04
N TRP A 357 -12.46 10.48 5.45
CA TRP A 357 -12.85 11.72 4.79
C TRP A 357 -11.76 12.79 4.93
N VAL A 358 -11.15 12.93 6.13
CA VAL A 358 -10.04 13.87 6.36
C VAL A 358 -8.83 13.50 5.51
N GLU A 359 -8.47 12.22 5.44
CA GLU A 359 -7.40 11.71 4.58
C GLU A 359 -7.64 12.06 3.11
N GLY A 360 -8.85 11.84 2.61
CA GLY A 360 -9.22 12.20 1.25
C GLY A 360 -9.10 13.70 0.98
N PHE A 361 -9.58 14.54 1.90
CA PHE A 361 -9.43 15.99 1.82
C PHE A 361 -7.96 16.41 1.78
N MET A 362 -7.17 15.85 2.69
CA MET A 362 -5.74 16.06 2.85
C MET A 362 -4.95 15.71 1.60
N GLN A 363 -5.23 14.55 1.04
CA GLN A 363 -4.66 14.08 -0.21
C GLN A 363 -5.00 15.02 -1.36
N GLY A 364 -6.23 15.53 -1.41
CA GLY A 364 -6.64 16.56 -2.36
C GLY A 364 -5.84 17.85 -2.21
N GLU A 365 -5.65 18.33 -0.98
CA GLU A 365 -4.85 19.54 -0.71
C GLU A 365 -3.39 19.36 -1.14
N MET A 366 -2.76 18.23 -0.78
CA MET A 366 -1.39 17.92 -1.20
C MET A 366 -1.25 17.80 -2.72
N THR A 367 -2.28 17.30 -3.41
CA THR A 367 -2.26 17.12 -4.87
C THR A 367 -2.51 18.42 -5.63
N PHE A 368 -3.42 19.27 -5.13
CA PHE A 368 -3.98 20.38 -5.90
C PHE A 368 -3.62 21.77 -5.39
N ASN A 369 -3.25 21.89 -4.12
CA ASN A 369 -2.87 23.17 -3.53
C ASN A 369 -1.37 23.42 -3.75
N GLU A 370 -1.04 24.18 -4.80
CA GLU A 370 0.36 24.49 -5.14
C GLU A 370 1.06 25.43 -4.13
N ASN A 371 0.34 26.07 -3.21
CA ASN A 371 0.91 26.98 -2.19
C ASN A 371 0.08 26.99 -0.90
N PRO A 372 0.10 25.91 -0.09
CA PRO A 372 -0.54 25.92 1.21
C PRO A 372 0.21 26.88 2.14
N THR A 373 -0.51 27.71 2.88
CA THR A 373 0.09 28.59 3.89
C THR A 373 0.62 27.78 5.07
N LYS A 374 1.58 28.31 5.82
CA LYS A 374 2.13 27.62 6.99
C LYS A 374 1.06 27.35 8.05
N GLU A 375 0.12 28.28 8.21
CA GLU A 375 -1.01 28.12 9.11
C GLU A 375 -2.01 27.05 8.62
N GLU A 376 -2.20 26.93 7.29
CA GLU A 376 -3.01 25.84 6.71
C GLU A 376 -2.33 24.50 6.95
N LEU A 377 -1.03 24.36 6.64
CA LEU A 377 -0.24 23.15 6.89
C LEU A 377 -0.18 22.77 8.37
N PHE A 378 -0.10 23.75 9.28
CA PHE A 378 -0.04 23.51 10.72
C PHE A 378 -1.39 23.05 11.29
N GLU A 379 -2.51 23.65 10.86
CA GLU A 379 -3.83 23.15 11.24
C GLU A 379 -4.10 21.76 10.67
N ILE A 380 -3.72 21.55 9.41
CA ILE A 380 -3.71 20.25 8.73
C ILE A 380 -2.91 19.20 9.55
N ALA A 381 -1.67 19.51 9.91
CA ALA A 381 -0.77 18.60 10.63
C ALA A 381 -1.26 18.32 12.06
N ARG A 382 -1.77 19.34 12.76
CA ARG A 382 -2.37 19.20 14.10
C ARG A 382 -3.53 18.21 14.10
N LEU A 383 -4.31 18.15 13.02
CA LEU A 383 -5.48 17.28 12.92
C LEU A 383 -5.11 15.85 12.54
N THR A 384 -4.06 15.66 11.74
CA THR A 384 -3.46 14.34 11.53
C THR A 384 -2.79 13.85 12.82
N GLU A 385 -2.06 14.69 13.56
CA GLU A 385 -1.48 14.32 14.87
C GLU A 385 -2.56 14.01 15.91
N THR A 386 -3.68 14.74 15.94
CA THR A 386 -4.83 14.40 16.81
C THR A 386 -5.52 13.09 16.40
N VAL A 387 -5.33 12.63 15.15
CA VAL A 387 -5.80 11.33 14.64
C VAL A 387 -4.81 10.21 15.01
N PHE A 388 -3.50 10.47 15.03
CA PHE A 388 -2.45 9.52 15.40
C PHE A 388 -2.20 9.41 16.92
N GLU A 389 -2.37 10.48 17.71
CA GLU A 389 -2.20 10.44 19.19
C GLU A 389 -3.30 9.67 19.94
N VAL A 390 -4.33 9.16 19.26
CA VAL A 390 -5.44 8.43 19.91
C VAL A 390 -5.03 7.02 20.36
N GLU A 391 -3.87 6.52 19.93
CA GLU A 391 -3.34 5.22 20.40
C GLU A 391 -2.61 5.31 21.76
N GLY A 392 -2.41 6.51 22.31
CA GLY A 392 -1.76 6.73 23.60
C GLY A 392 -2.73 7.21 24.69
N GLU A 393 -3.07 6.31 25.63
CA GLU A 393 -3.71 6.57 26.94
C GLU A 393 -4.54 7.86 27.10
N GLY A 394 -5.85 7.81 26.79
CA GLY A 394 -6.76 8.83 27.31
C GLY A 394 -8.05 9.06 26.51
N THR A 395 -8.88 8.04 26.37
CA THR A 395 -10.28 8.21 25.92
C THR A 395 -11.04 9.13 26.87
N ARG A 396 -11.09 10.41 26.52
CA ARG A 396 -12.16 11.31 26.96
C ARG A 396 -13.09 11.47 25.77
N LEU A 397 -14.02 10.52 25.65
CA LEU A 397 -15.24 10.66 24.86
C LEU A 397 -15.82 12.05 25.16
N LEU A 398 -15.69 12.98 24.22
CA LEU A 398 -16.42 14.25 24.28
C LEU A 398 -17.83 13.94 23.80
N GLU A 399 -18.75 13.90 24.76
CA GLU A 399 -20.12 13.41 24.63
C GLU A 399 -21.01 14.24 23.67
N ASP A 400 -20.50 15.36 23.12
CA ASP A 400 -21.24 16.26 22.23
C ASP A 400 -20.48 16.52 20.91
N ALA A 401 -21.14 16.23 19.77
CA ALA A 401 -20.59 16.43 18.42
C ALA A 401 -20.18 17.89 18.09
N GLU A 402 -20.72 18.88 18.83
CA GLU A 402 -20.36 20.31 18.69
C GLU A 402 -18.97 20.65 19.28
N ASP A 403 -18.48 19.86 20.25
CA ASP A 403 -17.20 20.07 20.93
C ASP A 403 -16.07 19.19 20.38
N ASN A 404 -16.38 18.31 19.42
CA ASN A 404 -15.38 17.49 18.76
C ASN A 404 -14.52 18.37 17.82
N PRO A 405 -13.20 18.48 18.05
CA PRO A 405 -12.28 19.32 17.26
C PRO A 405 -12.34 19.05 15.75
N MET A 406 -12.70 17.84 15.35
CA MET A 406 -12.82 17.40 13.96
C MET A 406 -14.05 18.03 13.26
N TYR A 407 -15.19 18.11 13.94
CA TYR A 407 -16.39 18.81 13.42
C TYR A 407 -16.20 20.34 13.43
N GLN A 408 -15.46 20.87 14.40
CA GLN A 408 -15.06 22.28 14.41
C GLN A 408 -14.11 22.61 13.26
N PHE A 409 -13.18 21.71 12.92
CA PHE A 409 -12.31 21.83 11.76
C PHE A 409 -13.08 21.82 10.44
N MET A 410 -14.02 20.88 10.28
CA MET A 410 -14.90 20.86 9.11
C MET A 410 -15.65 22.19 8.93
N GLY A 411 -16.27 22.68 10.02
CA GLY A 411 -16.93 23.98 10.02
C GLY A 411 -15.97 25.12 9.68
N TYR A 412 -14.72 25.07 10.15
CA TYR A 412 -13.68 26.04 9.84
C TYR A 412 -13.22 26.00 8.38
N ILE A 413 -12.93 24.83 7.81
CA ILE A 413 -12.49 24.66 6.42
C ILE A 413 -13.57 25.11 5.44
N VAL A 414 -14.80 24.61 5.61
CA VAL A 414 -15.93 24.97 4.76
C VAL A 414 -16.18 26.46 4.84
N LYS A 415 -16.23 27.03 6.05
CA LYS A 415 -16.47 28.46 6.25
C LYS A 415 -15.33 29.33 5.71
N ARG A 416 -14.07 29.00 5.98
CA ARG A 416 -12.91 29.82 5.60
C ARG A 416 -12.63 29.75 4.10
N HIS A 417 -12.71 28.58 3.45
CA HIS A 417 -12.52 28.51 2.01
C HIS A 417 -13.73 29.04 1.23
N ALA A 418 -14.96 28.86 1.72
CA ALA A 418 -16.14 29.51 1.15
C ALA A 418 -16.04 31.03 1.25
N GLU A 419 -15.69 31.56 2.43
CA GLU A 419 -15.55 33.00 2.65
C GLU A 419 -14.38 33.60 1.87
N ASP A 420 -13.19 32.99 1.81
CA ASP A 420 -12.01 33.66 1.22
C ASP A 420 -11.88 33.46 -0.31
N ARG A 421 -12.47 32.39 -0.87
CA ARG A 421 -12.40 32.10 -2.32
C ARG A 421 -13.70 32.32 -3.09
N PHE A 422 -14.88 32.34 -2.45
CA PHE A 422 -16.14 32.75 -3.09
C PHE A 422 -16.56 34.20 -2.78
N SER A 423 -16.01 34.87 -1.75
CA SER A 423 -16.26 36.32 -1.53
C SER A 423 -15.50 37.26 -2.48
N LYS A 424 -14.49 36.76 -3.22
CA LYS A 424 -13.77 37.54 -4.24
C LYS A 424 -14.59 37.84 -5.50
N GLU A 425 -15.90 37.54 -5.48
CA GLU A 425 -16.86 38.19 -6.35
C GLU A 425 -17.66 39.26 -5.58
N SER A 426 -17.09 40.47 -5.50
CA SER A 426 -17.96 41.63 -5.68
C SER A 426 -18.51 41.57 -7.12
N PRO A 427 -19.78 41.90 -7.41
CA PRO A 427 -20.28 41.98 -8.76
C PRO A 427 -19.63 43.17 -9.49
N GLY A 428 -18.40 42.97 -9.94
CA GLY A 428 -17.72 43.84 -10.88
C GLY A 428 -18.47 43.72 -12.19
N LYS A 429 -19.35 44.69 -12.45
CA LYS A 429 -20.13 44.89 -13.68
C LYS A 429 -19.63 44.01 -14.83
N ALA A 430 -20.26 42.84 -14.99
CA ALA A 430 -20.07 42.02 -16.17
C ALA A 430 -20.41 42.90 -17.38
N GLY A 431 -19.39 43.31 -18.12
CA GLY A 431 -19.60 43.79 -19.47
C GLY A 431 -20.35 42.67 -20.18
N LYS A 432 -21.59 42.92 -20.61
CA LYS A 432 -22.39 42.01 -21.44
C LYS A 432 -21.61 41.71 -22.72
N GLY A 433 -20.69 40.76 -22.66
CA GLY A 433 -20.07 40.15 -23.82
C GLY A 433 -21.17 39.37 -24.51
N LYS A 434 -21.67 39.90 -25.63
CA LYS A 434 -22.55 39.13 -26.50
C LYS A 434 -21.75 37.92 -27.00
N ILE A 435 -22.10 36.73 -26.51
CA ILE A 435 -21.58 35.47 -27.05
C ILE A 435 -21.97 35.42 -28.53
N ASP A 436 -20.98 35.23 -29.40
CA ASP A 436 -21.23 35.07 -30.84
C ASP A 436 -22.13 33.84 -31.06
N ARG A 437 -23.25 34.03 -31.76
CA ARG A 437 -24.23 33.01 -32.10
C ARG A 437 -23.60 31.78 -32.78
N ASN A 438 -22.44 31.93 -33.42
CA ASN A 438 -21.75 30.81 -34.08
C ASN A 438 -20.60 30.19 -33.27
N ALA A 439 -20.25 30.70 -32.09
CA ALA A 439 -19.21 30.14 -31.23
C ALA A 439 -19.60 28.74 -30.69
N PRO A 440 -18.63 27.89 -30.29
CA PRO A 440 -18.90 26.65 -29.56
C PRO A 440 -19.72 26.93 -28.29
N CYS A 441 -20.70 26.08 -28.02
CA CYS A 441 -21.60 26.28 -26.89
C CYS A 441 -20.87 26.04 -25.56
N PRO A 442 -20.96 26.95 -24.56
CA PRO A 442 -20.28 26.80 -23.28
C PRO A 442 -20.82 25.66 -22.40
N CYS A 443 -21.96 25.04 -22.75
CA CYS A 443 -22.44 23.83 -22.07
C CYS A 443 -21.71 22.54 -22.51
N GLY A 444 -20.71 22.63 -23.39
CA GLY A 444 -19.90 21.48 -23.79
C GLY A 444 -20.56 20.55 -24.82
N SER A 445 -21.71 20.92 -25.39
CA SER A 445 -22.46 20.08 -26.35
C SER A 445 -21.78 19.87 -27.71
N GLY A 446 -20.64 20.54 -27.97
CA GLY A 446 -19.95 20.52 -29.27
C GLY A 446 -20.67 21.25 -30.41
N GLN A 447 -21.87 21.81 -30.17
CA GLN A 447 -22.65 22.54 -31.16
C GLN A 447 -22.40 24.05 -31.12
N LYS A 448 -22.81 24.79 -32.17
CA LYS A 448 -22.81 26.26 -32.18
C LYS A 448 -23.85 26.79 -31.19
N TYR A 449 -23.52 27.84 -30.44
CA TYR A 449 -24.37 28.45 -29.41
C TYR A 449 -25.83 28.68 -29.86
N LYS A 450 -26.03 29.16 -31.10
CA LYS A 450 -27.39 29.39 -31.65
C LYS A 450 -28.26 28.15 -31.80
N LYS A 451 -27.65 26.97 -31.99
CA LYS A 451 -28.37 25.71 -32.19
C LYS A 451 -28.67 24.99 -30.88
N CYS A 452 -27.93 25.31 -29.82
CA CYS A 452 -28.01 24.60 -28.54
C CYS A 452 -28.82 25.37 -27.49
N CYS A 453 -28.63 26.69 -27.36
CA CYS A 453 -29.16 27.47 -26.23
C CYS A 453 -30.03 28.67 -26.64
N LEU A 454 -30.30 28.83 -27.94
CA LEU A 454 -31.07 29.96 -28.50
C LEU A 454 -32.27 29.51 -29.33
N ASN A 455 -32.53 28.20 -29.40
CA ASN A 455 -33.67 27.58 -30.05
C ASN A 455 -34.36 26.62 -29.10
#